data_AF-A0A484D587-F1
#
_entry.id   AF-A0A484D587-F1
#
_cell.length_a   1.000
_cell.length_b   1.000
_cell.length_c   1.000
_cell.angle_alpha   90.00
_cell.angle_beta   90.00
_cell.angle_gamma   90.00
#
_symmetry.space_group_name_H-M   'P 1'
#
loop_
_entity.id
_entity.type
_entity.pdbx_description
1 polymer ?
#
loop_
_entity_poly.entity_id
_entity_poly.type
_entity_poly.pdbx_seq_one_letter_code
_entity_poly.pdbx_strand_id
1 'polypeptide(L)'
;MSDMDEDAVLSDGTLEGEEETHQEGPGEDEKVQVCHLTQETISQGLSLLCRTGNGLGHAFVKVDLKDKGLNDIAAISSYTHLRFLDISNNHLIDLAPLASLTHLLWLKASTSLFLFI
;
A
#
# COMPACT_ATOMS: atom_id res chain seq x y z
N MET A 1 0.95 83.31 -14.71
CA MET A 1 -0.40 83.03 -14.16
C MET A 1 -0.87 81.79 -14.89
N SER A 2 -0.92 80.61 -14.31
CA SER A 2 -0.77 80.16 -12.93
C SER A 2 -0.57 78.64 -12.99
N ASP A 3 0.25 78.13 -12.08
CA ASP A 3 0.49 76.71 -11.81
C ASP A 3 -0.82 75.92 -11.65
N MET A 4 -0.86 74.72 -12.22
CA MET A 4 -1.61 73.58 -11.67
C MET A 4 -0.93 72.29 -12.12
N ASP A 5 0.01 71.84 -11.29
CA ASP A 5 0.38 70.43 -11.17
C ASP A 5 -0.77 69.71 -10.43
N GLU A 6 -1.41 68.75 -11.10
CA GLU A 6 -2.23 67.74 -10.43
C GLU A 6 -1.56 66.38 -10.60
N ASP A 7 -1.02 65.87 -9.49
CA ASP A 7 -0.66 64.48 -9.29
C ASP A 7 -1.91 63.59 -9.40
N ALA A 8 -1.95 62.71 -10.40
CA ALA A 8 -2.88 61.59 -10.44
C ALA A 8 -2.10 60.27 -10.45
N VAL A 9 -2.15 59.64 -9.29
CA VAL A 9 -1.67 58.32 -8.89
C VAL A 9 -2.08 57.18 -9.83
N LEU A 10 -1.08 56.32 -10.06
CA LEU A 10 -1.10 54.91 -10.47
C LEU A 10 -2.45 54.17 -10.40
N SER A 11 -2.84 53.52 -11.50
CA SER A 11 -3.61 52.26 -11.43
C SER A 11 -3.41 51.39 -12.67
N ASP A 12 -2.78 50.24 -12.43
CA ASP A 12 -3.01 48.94 -13.06
C ASP A 12 -3.08 48.86 -14.60
N GLY A 13 -1.91 48.72 -15.21
CA GLY A 13 -1.78 48.17 -16.55
C GLY A 13 -1.62 46.65 -16.48
N THR A 14 -2.72 45.94 -16.77
CA THR A 14 -2.76 44.50 -17.01
C THR A 14 -1.71 44.10 -18.06
N LEU A 15 -0.79 43.21 -17.68
CA LEU A 15 0.18 42.63 -18.59
C LEU A 15 -0.37 41.29 -19.08
N GLU A 16 -0.85 41.26 -20.32
CA GLU A 16 -1.07 40.03 -21.08
C GLU A 16 0.30 39.41 -21.37
N GLY A 17 0.53 38.22 -20.83
CA GLY A 17 1.62 37.34 -21.20
C GLY A 17 1.01 36.00 -21.59
N GLU A 18 0.97 35.74 -22.88
CA GLU A 18 0.66 34.43 -23.45
C GLU A 18 1.75 33.42 -23.05
N GLU A 19 1.36 32.15 -23.12
CA GLU A 19 2.17 30.99 -23.49
C GLU A 19 2.20 29.80 -22.51
N GLU A 20 1.94 28.67 -23.16
CA GLU A 20 2.39 27.30 -22.85
C GLU A 20 1.48 26.44 -21.96
N THR A 21 0.51 25.87 -22.68
CA THR A 21 -0.03 24.53 -22.48
C THR A 21 1.02 23.55 -21.96
N HIS A 22 1.05 23.34 -20.64
CA HIS A 22 1.69 22.17 -20.07
C HIS A 22 0.66 21.04 -20.08
N GLN A 23 0.67 20.29 -21.18
CA GLN A 23 0.20 18.91 -21.19
C GLN A 23 1.08 18.15 -20.20
N GLU A 24 0.63 17.98 -18.96
CA GLU A 24 1.15 16.89 -18.13
C GLU A 24 0.71 15.59 -18.82
N GLY A 25 1.67 14.97 -19.51
CA GLY A 25 1.51 13.66 -20.12
C GLY A 25 1.03 12.64 -19.08
N PRO A 26 0.52 11.48 -19.54
CA PRO A 26 0.13 10.42 -18.63
C PRO A 26 1.37 10.06 -17.80
N GLY A 27 1.29 10.40 -16.51
CA GLY A 27 2.32 10.12 -15.54
C GLY A 27 2.71 8.66 -15.68
N GLU A 28 3.98 8.49 -16.05
CA GLU A 28 4.78 7.28 -16.09
C GLU A 28 4.04 6.08 -15.51
N ASP A 29 3.69 5.13 -16.40
CA ASP A 29 3.20 3.80 -16.07
C ASP A 29 3.73 3.40 -14.70
N GLU A 30 2.86 3.50 -13.70
CA GLU A 30 3.15 3.10 -12.33
C GLU A 30 3.47 1.62 -12.47
N LYS A 31 4.77 1.32 -12.59
CA LYS A 31 5.26 -0.04 -12.73
C LYS A 31 5.02 -0.64 -11.37
N VAL A 32 3.78 -1.08 -11.14
CA VAL A 32 3.33 -1.76 -9.95
C VAL A 32 4.37 -2.83 -9.73
N GLN A 33 5.24 -2.61 -8.76
CA GLN A 33 6.34 -3.51 -8.50
C GLN A 33 5.66 -4.71 -7.85
N VAL A 34 5.39 -5.72 -8.68
CA VAL A 34 4.66 -6.93 -8.29
C VAL A 34 5.55 -7.73 -7.35
N CYS A 35 5.34 -7.58 -6.03
CA CYS A 35 6.05 -8.33 -5.02
C CYS A 35 5.20 -9.55 -4.61
N HIS A 36 5.58 -10.74 -5.07
CA HIS A 36 4.96 -11.98 -4.64
C HIS A 36 5.49 -12.44 -3.28
N LEU A 37 4.65 -13.05 -2.45
CA LEU A 37 5.08 -13.67 -1.20
C LEU A 37 6.00 -14.86 -1.45
N THR A 38 7.28 -14.71 -1.10
CA THR A 38 8.27 -15.78 -1.20
C THR A 38 8.42 -16.55 0.12
N GLN A 39 8.99 -17.76 0.04
CA GLN A 39 9.32 -18.55 1.23
C GLN A 39 10.31 -17.83 2.15
N GLU A 40 11.22 -17.03 1.59
CA GLU A 40 12.15 -16.24 2.37
C GLU A 40 11.42 -15.15 3.18
N THR A 41 10.57 -14.37 2.52
CA THR A 41 9.80 -13.30 3.17
C THR A 41 8.92 -13.81 4.30
N ILE A 42 8.23 -14.93 4.09
CA ILE A 42 7.40 -15.53 5.13
C ILE A 42 8.25 -16.06 6.28
N SER A 43 9.38 -16.71 6.00
CA SER A 43 10.27 -17.24 7.04
C SER A 43 10.80 -16.15 7.99
N GLN A 44 11.07 -14.96 7.46
CA GLN A 44 11.51 -13.81 8.24
C GLN A 44 10.38 -13.25 9.14
N GLY A 45 9.13 -13.38 8.72
CA GLY A 45 7.96 -12.92 9.48
C GLY A 45 7.42 -13.92 10.50
N LEU A 46 7.78 -15.20 10.39
CA LEU A 46 7.27 -16.26 11.26
C LEU A 46 7.77 -16.07 12.70
N SER A 47 6.83 -16.15 13.63
CA SER A 47 7.10 -16.04 15.06
C SER A 47 6.14 -16.91 15.86
N LEU A 48 6.45 -17.07 17.15
CA LEU A 48 5.64 -17.80 18.13
C LEU A 48 5.51 -19.30 17.78
N LEU A 49 6.45 -20.09 18.29
CA LEU A 49 6.44 -21.55 18.15
C LEU A 49 5.48 -22.17 19.18
N CYS A 50 4.55 -23.00 18.71
CA CYS A 50 3.57 -23.71 19.54
C CYS A 50 3.55 -25.20 19.22
N ARG A 51 3.17 -26.03 20.19
CA ARG A 51 2.87 -27.46 19.94
C ARG A 51 1.63 -27.60 19.06
N THR A 52 1.71 -28.47 18.06
CA THR A 52 0.58 -28.82 17.19
C THR A 52 -0.46 -29.64 17.96
N GLY A 53 -1.74 -29.58 17.54
CA GLY A 53 -2.85 -30.24 18.26
C GLY A 53 -2.76 -31.76 18.36
N ASN A 54 -1.98 -32.40 17.49
CA ASN A 54 -1.67 -33.82 17.56
C ASN A 54 -0.55 -34.18 18.57
N GLY A 55 0.11 -33.18 19.16
CA GLY A 55 1.21 -33.38 20.13
C GLY A 55 2.52 -33.88 19.53
N LEU A 56 2.60 -34.07 18.21
CA LEU A 56 3.74 -34.70 17.54
C LEU A 56 4.76 -33.69 16.97
N GLY A 57 4.47 -32.40 17.03
CA GLY A 57 5.33 -31.39 16.42
C GLY A 57 5.13 -29.99 16.99
N HIS A 58 5.86 -29.06 16.37
CA HIS A 58 5.72 -27.64 16.61
C HIS A 58 5.44 -26.92 15.29
N ALA A 59 4.67 -25.84 15.37
CA ALA A 59 4.41 -24.95 14.25
C ALA A 59 4.51 -23.50 14.72
N PHE A 60 4.96 -22.62 13.82
CA PHE A 60 4.82 -21.18 14.02
C PHE A 60 3.36 -20.81 13.79
N VAL A 61 2.81 -20.01 14.70
CA VAL A 61 1.37 -19.65 14.66
C VAL A 61 1.14 -18.16 14.44
N LYS A 62 2.20 -17.35 14.36
CA LYS A 62 2.11 -15.92 14.07
C LYS A 62 3.02 -15.59 12.90
N VAL A 63 2.57 -14.71 12.02
CA VAL A 63 3.41 -14.11 10.98
C VAL A 63 3.10 -12.63 10.83
N ASP A 64 4.17 -11.84 10.68
CA ASP A 64 4.11 -10.42 10.37
C ASP A 64 4.67 -10.17 8.98
N LEU A 65 3.80 -9.76 8.06
CA LEU A 65 4.08 -9.42 6.67
C LEU A 65 3.70 -7.96 6.38
N LYS A 66 3.72 -7.10 7.40
CA LYS A 66 3.43 -5.68 7.26
C LYS A 66 4.48 -4.97 6.40
N ASP A 67 4.03 -4.01 5.57
CA ASP A 67 4.89 -3.15 4.75
C ASP A 67 5.83 -3.95 3.82
N LYS A 68 5.31 -5.01 3.17
CA LYS A 68 6.10 -5.87 2.26
C LYS A 68 5.81 -5.61 0.78
N GLY A 69 4.93 -4.67 0.47
CA GLY A 69 4.51 -4.36 -0.91
C GLY A 69 3.84 -5.55 -1.62
N LEU A 70 3.31 -6.52 -0.86
CA LEU A 70 2.81 -7.77 -1.42
C LEU A 70 1.56 -7.54 -2.26
N ASN A 71 1.49 -8.16 -3.43
CA ASN A 71 0.27 -8.21 -4.23
C ASN A 71 -0.32 -9.62 -4.38
N ASP A 72 0.46 -10.63 -4.01
CA ASP A 72 0.07 -12.04 -4.00
C ASP A 72 0.55 -12.71 -2.71
N ILE A 73 -0.34 -13.48 -2.10
CA ILE A 73 -0.13 -14.24 -0.86
C ILE A 73 -0.45 -15.73 -1.01
N ALA A 74 -0.51 -16.28 -2.22
CA ALA A 74 -0.84 -17.68 -2.47
C ALA A 74 -0.01 -18.66 -1.61
N ALA A 75 1.27 -18.37 -1.41
CA ALA A 75 2.20 -19.17 -0.61
C ALA A 75 1.79 -19.35 0.86
N ILE A 76 0.95 -18.45 1.40
CA ILE A 76 0.50 -18.52 2.81
C ILE A 76 -0.37 -19.74 3.09
N SER A 77 -1.00 -20.29 2.04
CA SER A 77 -1.92 -21.44 2.14
C SER A 77 -1.26 -22.70 2.70
N SER A 78 0.07 -22.79 2.60
CA SER A 78 0.84 -23.93 3.15
C SER A 78 0.98 -23.88 4.67
N TYR A 79 0.70 -22.73 5.31
CA TYR A 79 0.90 -22.49 6.74
C TYR A 79 -0.41 -22.64 7.53
N THR A 80 -1.01 -23.83 7.43
CA THR A 80 -2.36 -24.15 7.94
C THR A 80 -2.54 -23.99 9.45
N HIS A 81 -1.45 -23.87 10.21
CA HIS A 81 -1.43 -23.67 11.66
C HIS A 81 -1.35 -22.20 12.09
N LEU A 82 -1.31 -21.25 11.15
CA LEU A 82 -1.32 -19.82 11.47
C LEU A 82 -2.61 -19.43 12.20
N ARG A 83 -2.43 -18.61 13.24
CA ARG A 83 -3.49 -18.06 14.10
C ARG A 83 -3.52 -16.55 14.05
N PHE A 84 -2.36 -15.91 13.88
CA PHE A 84 -2.20 -14.46 13.88
C PHE A 84 -1.48 -14.03 12.60
N LEU A 85 -2.13 -13.20 11.79
CA LEU A 85 -1.61 -12.72 10.51
C LEU A 85 -1.74 -11.20 10.40
N ASP A 86 -0.61 -10.51 10.23
CA ASP A 86 -0.59 -9.10 9.81
C ASP A 86 -0.11 -9.03 8.36
N ILE A 87 -0.97 -8.53 7.47
CA ILE A 87 -0.70 -8.24 6.05
C ILE A 87 -1.06 -6.78 5.73
N SER A 88 -1.12 -5.90 6.75
CA SER A 88 -1.38 -4.48 6.53
C SER A 88 -0.26 -3.80 5.74
N ASN A 89 -0.60 -2.70 5.08
CA ASN A 89 0.35 -1.94 4.26
C ASN A 89 0.97 -2.77 3.12
N ASN A 90 0.12 -3.49 2.40
CA ASN A 90 0.46 -4.20 1.17
C ASN A 90 -0.45 -3.75 0.02
N HIS A 91 -0.29 -4.32 -1.17
CA HIS A 91 -1.06 -4.02 -2.38
C HIS A 91 -1.93 -5.22 -2.79
N LEU A 92 -2.49 -5.92 -1.80
CA LEU A 92 -3.26 -7.14 -2.02
C LEU A 92 -4.65 -6.82 -2.58
N ILE A 93 -4.97 -7.45 -3.71
CA ILE A 93 -6.29 -7.35 -4.37
C ILE A 93 -7.16 -8.56 -4.01
N ASP A 94 -6.53 -9.73 -3.86
CA ASP A 94 -7.21 -10.99 -3.54
C ASP A 94 -6.73 -11.54 -2.20
N LEU A 95 -7.69 -11.92 -1.36
CA LEU A 95 -7.48 -12.58 -0.06
C LEU A 95 -7.99 -14.02 -0.05
N ALA A 96 -8.45 -14.56 -1.18
CA ALA A 96 -8.89 -15.95 -1.31
C ALA A 96 -7.87 -16.99 -0.78
N PRO A 97 -6.54 -16.80 -0.90
CA PRO A 97 -5.56 -17.72 -0.31
C PRO A 97 -5.72 -17.93 1.21
N LEU A 98 -6.28 -16.94 1.93
CA LEU A 98 -6.52 -17.03 3.37
C LEU A 98 -7.61 -18.03 3.74
N ALA A 99 -8.47 -18.44 2.79
CA ALA A 99 -9.56 -19.39 3.04
C ALA A 99 -9.06 -20.78 3.51
N SER A 100 -7.81 -21.12 3.20
CA SER A 100 -7.16 -22.36 3.64
C SER A 100 -6.74 -22.34 5.12
N LEU A 101 -6.65 -21.16 5.75
CA LEU A 101 -6.17 -20.96 7.11
C LEU A 101 -7.29 -21.21 8.14
N THR A 102 -7.69 -22.47 8.28
CA THR A 102 -8.80 -22.90 9.17
C THR A 102 -8.59 -22.60 10.65
N HIS A 103 -7.36 -22.30 11.08
CA HIS A 103 -7.02 -21.97 12.47
C HIS A 103 -6.80 -20.46 12.70
N LEU A 104 -7.06 -19.61 11.71
CA LEU A 104 -6.82 -18.18 11.81
C LEU A 104 -7.79 -17.54 12.83
N LEU A 105 -7.23 -16.87 13.84
CA LEU A 105 -7.98 -16.22 14.91
C LEU A 105 -7.97 -14.70 14.79
N TRP A 106 -6.92 -14.15 14.20
CA TRP A 106 -6.72 -12.72 14.06
C TRP A 106 -6.06 -12.39 12.72
N LEU A 107 -6.65 -11.43 12.01
CA LEU A 107 -6.19 -10.92 10.71
C LEU A 107 -6.19 -9.40 10.73
N LYS A 108 -5.12 -8.78 10.22
CA LYS A 108 -5.07 -7.35 9.93
C LYS A 108 -4.65 -7.12 8.48
N ALA A 109 -5.47 -6.37 7.74
CA ALA A 109 -5.31 -6.12 6.30
C ALA A 109 -5.60 -4.66 5.88
N SER A 110 -5.33 -3.69 6.76
CA SER A 110 -5.87 -2.30 6.72
C SER A 110 -5.59 -1.43 5.49
N THR A 111 -4.93 -1.93 4.43
CA THR A 111 -4.75 -1.22 3.17
C THR A 111 -4.79 -2.21 2.01
N SER A 112 -5.99 -2.57 1.54
CA SER A 112 -6.16 -2.95 0.14
C SER A 112 -6.70 -1.69 -0.50
N LEU A 113 -5.95 -1.07 -1.42
CA LEU A 113 -6.41 0.08 -2.18
C LEU A 113 -7.62 -0.40 -3.00
N PHE A 114 -8.81 -0.30 -2.41
CA PHE A 114 -10.07 -0.66 -3.05
C PHE A 114 -10.42 0.49 -3.98
N LEU A 115 -9.67 0.62 -5.07
CA LEU A 115 -10.02 1.50 -6.15
C LEU A 115 -11.19 0.84 -6.88
N PHE A 116 -12.41 1.20 -6.50
CA PHE A 116 -13.58 0.95 -7.34
C PHE A 116 -13.37 1.74 -8.64
N ILE A 117 -13.23 1.02 -9.76
CA ILE A 117 -13.48 1.51 -11.12
C ILE A 117 -14.66 0.74 -11.68
#